data_AF-A0A9Y1BJE3-F1
#
_entry.id   AF-A0A9Y1BJE3-F1
#
_cell.length_a   1.000
_cell.length_b   1.000
_cell.length_c   1.000
_cell.angle_alpha   90.00
_cell.angle_beta   90.00
_cell.angle_gamma   90.00
#
_symmetry.space_group_name_H-M   'P 1'
#
loop_
_entity.id
_entity.type
_entity.pdbx_description
1 polymer ?
#
loop_
_entity_poly.entity_id
_entity_poly.type
_entity_poly.pdbx_seq_one_letter_code
_entity_poly.pdbx_strand_id
1 'polypeptide(L)'
;MSEKAKVYFGSIQQGQMARFASFAAKVDIITEKLIEEIKIEKKDKVAIKMHLGFRDGYQTIPVFFVRRIVERIKKTGAYPFITDNPTSVYNAVNRGYTEYTCGCPIIPISGVKDGYVKEKKIDFLNVDSLSMAGALEDADVLVDLSHVKGHGACGFGGAIKNLALGGYSGPTRWKKIHGVNYAYDMYDPDKLTPELAKKLVAECPYHALSYNEEKHKLRRNYHDCHQCMRCLEIDQGLGAVKLPREAYSAFQEMMAIAANEVLKSFDKEKVFFMNFLLDITTYCDCLGMGQPPIVNDIGVLGSTDIIAIETASLDLIKKEGLIEKNIPPYIKHIDLTTPDLHPFTRVHGPYKDPYEVVQVGEKMNMGTSAYELIEILSASETMEMETPKRTFEDEPTFF
;
A
#
# COMPACT_ATOMS: atom_id res chain seq x y z
N MET A 1 5.94 -5.98 -29.20
CA MET A 1 5.30 -5.22 -28.09
C MET A 1 5.06 -6.24 -26.99
N SER A 2 5.42 -5.94 -25.74
CA SER A 2 5.03 -6.80 -24.62
C SER A 2 3.50 -6.89 -24.55
N GLU A 3 2.98 -8.05 -24.16
CA GLU A 3 1.56 -8.22 -23.90
C GLU A 3 1.15 -7.30 -22.75
N LYS A 4 0.06 -6.55 -22.93
CA LYS A 4 -0.44 -5.63 -21.90
C LYS A 4 -1.28 -6.40 -20.90
N ALA A 5 -1.04 -6.17 -19.61
CA ALA A 5 -1.91 -6.68 -18.56
C ALA A 5 -3.24 -5.91 -18.53
N LYS A 6 -4.33 -6.59 -18.18
CA LYS A 6 -5.63 -5.94 -18.01
C LYS A 6 -5.73 -5.33 -16.61
N VAL A 7 -6.21 -4.09 -16.53
CA VAL A 7 -6.59 -3.46 -15.28
C VAL A 7 -8.02 -2.97 -15.40
N TYR A 8 -8.93 -3.55 -14.63
CA TYR A 8 -10.31 -3.10 -14.55
C TYR A 8 -10.41 -1.88 -13.65
N PHE A 9 -11.15 -0.87 -14.09
CA PHE A 9 -11.30 0.39 -13.36
C PHE A 9 -12.75 0.75 -13.12
N GLY A 10 -13.12 0.98 -11.87
CA GLY A 10 -14.42 1.49 -11.47
C GLY A 10 -14.29 2.88 -10.90
N SER A 11 -14.53 3.91 -11.72
CA SER A 11 -14.50 5.31 -11.27
C SER A 11 -15.58 5.61 -10.23
N ILE A 12 -15.32 6.51 -9.29
CA ILE A 12 -16.36 7.05 -8.39
C ILE A 12 -17.47 7.81 -9.13
N GLN A 13 -17.21 8.27 -10.36
CA GLN A 13 -18.16 9.03 -11.15
C GLN A 13 -19.33 8.15 -11.62
N GLN A 14 -20.55 8.66 -11.53
CA GLN A 14 -21.75 8.00 -12.02
C GLN A 14 -22.35 8.82 -13.16
N GLY A 15 -22.67 8.16 -14.27
CA GLY A 15 -23.34 8.81 -15.40
C GLY A 15 -24.84 8.98 -15.20
N GLN A 16 -25.41 8.13 -14.35
CA GLN A 16 -26.85 8.07 -14.15
C GLN A 16 -27.21 7.92 -12.67
N MET A 17 -28.34 8.50 -12.28
CA MET A 17 -28.89 8.42 -10.94
C MET A 17 -29.60 7.08 -10.72
N ALA A 18 -28.83 6.00 -10.77
CA ALA A 18 -29.34 4.64 -10.61
C ALA A 18 -28.34 3.76 -9.85
N ARG A 19 -28.84 2.82 -9.04
CA ARG A 19 -28.00 1.93 -8.23
C ARG A 19 -27.00 1.12 -9.06
N PHE A 20 -27.39 0.70 -10.27
CA PHE A 20 -26.50 -0.05 -11.16
C PHE A 20 -25.28 0.77 -11.61
N ALA A 21 -25.37 2.10 -11.67
CA ALA A 21 -24.28 2.97 -12.08
C ALA A 21 -23.37 3.39 -10.90
N SER A 22 -23.77 3.05 -9.67
CA SER A 22 -23.05 3.46 -8.46
C SER A 22 -21.69 2.79 -8.33
N PHE A 23 -20.78 3.42 -7.58
CA PHE A 23 -19.46 2.87 -7.27
C PHE A 23 -19.52 1.44 -6.70
N ALA A 24 -20.53 1.13 -5.89
CA ALA A 24 -20.73 -0.20 -5.32
C ALA A 24 -21.07 -1.28 -6.35
N ALA A 25 -21.70 -0.93 -7.47
CA ALA A 25 -21.95 -1.85 -8.58
C ALA A 25 -20.66 -2.10 -9.39
N LYS A 26 -19.77 -1.11 -9.47
CA LYS A 26 -18.48 -1.26 -10.15
C LYS A 26 -17.54 -2.19 -9.38
N VAL A 27 -17.45 -2.03 -8.07
CA VAL A 27 -16.71 -2.96 -7.18
C VAL A 27 -17.19 -4.39 -7.41
N ASP A 28 -18.49 -4.59 -7.41
CA ASP A 28 -19.15 -5.87 -7.63
C ASP A 28 -18.75 -6.54 -8.95
N ILE A 29 -18.88 -5.82 -10.07
CA ILE A 29 -18.56 -6.34 -11.41
C ILE A 29 -17.06 -6.62 -11.54
N ILE A 30 -16.21 -5.75 -10.99
CA ILE A 30 -14.75 -5.97 -11.02
C ILE A 30 -14.40 -7.25 -10.26
N THR A 31 -14.97 -7.47 -9.08
CA THR A 31 -14.77 -8.71 -8.32
C THR A 31 -15.24 -9.94 -9.10
N GLU A 32 -16.41 -9.88 -9.74
CA GLU A 32 -16.93 -10.97 -10.57
C GLU A 32 -15.99 -11.30 -11.73
N LYS A 33 -15.51 -10.28 -12.46
CA LYS A 33 -14.53 -10.46 -13.54
C LYS A 33 -13.22 -11.09 -13.06
N LEU A 34 -12.68 -10.64 -11.94
CA LEU A 34 -11.44 -11.21 -11.40
C LEU A 34 -11.64 -12.68 -10.97
N ILE A 35 -12.78 -13.01 -10.37
CA ILE A 35 -13.13 -14.39 -10.03
C ILE A 35 -13.24 -15.28 -11.29
N GLU A 36 -13.73 -14.73 -12.41
CA GLU A 36 -13.80 -15.44 -13.69
C GLU A 36 -12.41 -15.63 -14.34
N GLU A 37 -11.47 -14.71 -14.11
CA GLU A 37 -10.10 -14.79 -14.66
C GLU A 37 -9.17 -15.70 -13.84
N ILE A 38 -9.49 -15.98 -12.58
CA ILE A 38 -8.68 -16.85 -11.71
C ILE A 38 -9.36 -18.21 -11.42
N LYS A 39 -8.55 -19.21 -11.08
CA LYS A 39 -9.01 -20.57 -10.76
C LYS A 39 -9.36 -20.71 -9.28
N ILE A 40 -10.60 -20.41 -8.91
CA ILE A 40 -11.13 -20.70 -7.56
C ILE A 40 -11.92 -22.01 -7.60
N GLU A 41 -11.49 -22.99 -6.79
CA GLU A 41 -12.18 -24.26 -6.64
C GLU A 41 -13.07 -24.30 -5.39
N LYS A 42 -14.05 -25.22 -5.39
CA LYS A 42 -14.87 -25.44 -4.20
C LYS A 42 -13.97 -25.87 -3.04
N LYS A 43 -14.20 -25.26 -1.87
CA LYS A 43 -13.47 -25.49 -0.61
C LYS A 43 -12.06 -24.89 -0.53
N ASP A 44 -11.57 -24.21 -1.58
CA ASP A 44 -10.32 -23.45 -1.51
C ASP A 44 -10.34 -22.49 -0.31
N LYS A 45 -9.23 -22.42 0.43
CA LYS A 45 -8.99 -21.44 1.47
C LYS A 45 -8.50 -20.15 0.82
N VAL A 46 -9.34 -19.12 0.87
CA VAL A 46 -9.04 -17.83 0.22
C VAL A 46 -8.56 -16.84 1.28
N ALA A 47 -7.26 -16.54 1.26
CA ALA A 47 -6.69 -15.51 2.11
C ALA A 47 -7.00 -14.14 1.52
N ILE A 48 -7.83 -13.35 2.22
CA ILE A 48 -8.06 -11.94 1.90
C ILE A 48 -7.08 -11.12 2.72
N LYS A 49 -5.93 -10.76 2.13
CA LYS A 49 -4.95 -9.92 2.79
C LYS A 49 -5.39 -8.46 2.68
N MET A 50 -5.60 -7.80 3.81
CA MET A 50 -5.87 -6.37 3.87
C MET A 50 -5.28 -5.75 5.13
N HIS A 51 -5.20 -4.43 5.18
CA HIS A 51 -4.89 -3.75 6.44
C HIS A 51 -6.17 -3.46 7.22
N LEU A 52 -6.25 -3.94 8.47
CA LEU A 52 -7.41 -3.73 9.34
C LEU A 52 -7.30 -2.45 10.18
N GLY A 53 -6.30 -1.61 9.89
CA GLY A 53 -6.02 -0.35 10.57
C GLY A 53 -5.28 -0.52 11.90
N PHE A 54 -5.01 0.61 12.56
CA PHE A 54 -4.30 0.69 13.83
C PHE A 54 -4.73 1.95 14.60
N ARG A 55 -4.86 1.87 15.93
CA ARG A 55 -5.24 3.00 16.83
C ARG A 55 -6.46 3.80 16.36
N ASP A 56 -6.28 5.02 15.89
CA ASP A 56 -7.35 5.95 15.45
C ASP A 56 -7.42 6.05 13.91
N GLY A 57 -6.58 5.32 13.17
CA GLY A 57 -6.62 5.29 11.70
C GLY A 57 -7.85 4.55 11.20
N TYR A 58 -8.92 5.28 10.86
CA TYR A 58 -10.21 4.74 10.41
C TYR A 58 -10.38 4.71 8.89
N GLN A 59 -9.53 5.44 8.14
CA GLN A 59 -9.53 5.50 6.68
C GLN A 59 -8.94 4.21 6.10
N THR A 60 -9.70 3.13 6.24
CA THR A 60 -9.42 1.80 5.67
C THR A 60 -10.55 1.43 4.72
N ILE A 61 -10.40 0.35 3.94
CA ILE A 61 -11.42 -0.07 2.95
C ILE A 61 -12.77 -0.27 3.66
N PRO A 62 -13.83 0.49 3.33
CA PRO A 62 -15.10 0.38 4.04
C PRO A 62 -15.59 -1.07 4.10
N VAL A 63 -15.97 -1.54 5.30
CA VAL A 63 -16.41 -2.93 5.53
C VAL A 63 -17.58 -3.33 4.62
N PHE A 64 -18.38 -2.35 4.20
CA PHE A 64 -19.42 -2.50 3.18
C PHE A 64 -18.90 -3.13 1.88
N PHE A 65 -17.77 -2.66 1.34
CA PHE A 65 -17.18 -3.24 0.13
C PHE A 65 -16.52 -4.60 0.39
N VAL A 66 -15.83 -4.73 1.52
CA VAL A 66 -15.20 -5.99 1.93
C VAL A 66 -16.23 -7.12 1.99
N ARG A 67 -17.38 -6.87 2.63
CA ARG A 67 -18.47 -7.84 2.72
C ARG A 67 -18.95 -8.30 1.34
N ARG A 68 -19.12 -7.36 0.41
CA ARG A 68 -19.61 -7.63 -0.95
C ARG A 68 -18.62 -8.48 -1.76
N ILE A 69 -17.32 -8.28 -1.54
CA ILE A 69 -16.25 -9.10 -2.12
C ILE A 69 -16.30 -10.52 -1.52
N VAL A 70 -16.36 -10.62 -0.19
CA VAL A 70 -16.46 -11.90 0.53
C VAL A 70 -17.67 -12.72 0.08
N GLU A 71 -18.84 -12.10 -0.05
CA GLU A 71 -20.07 -12.75 -0.51
C GLU A 71 -19.92 -13.34 -1.92
N ARG A 72 -19.20 -12.66 -2.82
CA ARG A 72 -18.92 -13.16 -4.17
C ARG A 72 -17.96 -14.33 -4.18
N ILE A 73 -16.87 -14.24 -3.40
CA ILE A 73 -15.93 -15.35 -3.24
C ILE A 73 -16.67 -16.57 -2.67
N LYS A 74 -17.58 -16.40 -1.71
CA LYS A 74 -18.39 -17.51 -1.16
C LYS A 74 -19.30 -18.18 -2.20
N LYS A 75 -19.80 -17.44 -3.20
CA LYS A 75 -20.67 -17.99 -4.25
C LYS A 75 -19.94 -19.01 -5.14
N THR A 76 -18.60 -18.99 -5.21
CA THR A 76 -17.82 -20.02 -5.91
C THR A 76 -17.78 -21.35 -5.13
N GLY A 77 -18.16 -21.33 -3.85
CA GLY A 77 -18.05 -22.46 -2.93
C GLY A 77 -16.72 -22.52 -2.17
N ALA A 78 -15.89 -21.47 -2.26
CA ALA A 78 -14.67 -21.32 -1.50
C ALA A 78 -14.89 -20.80 -0.07
N TYR A 79 -13.85 -20.86 0.75
CA TYR A 79 -13.85 -20.49 2.17
C TYR A 79 -12.92 -19.31 2.43
N PRO A 80 -13.40 -18.07 2.25
CA PRO A 80 -12.58 -16.89 2.51
C PRO A 80 -12.36 -16.67 4.01
N PHE A 81 -11.21 -16.08 4.33
CA PHE A 81 -10.91 -15.49 5.63
C PHE A 81 -10.09 -14.22 5.43
N ILE A 82 -10.33 -13.21 6.25
CA ILE A 82 -9.53 -11.98 6.23
C ILE A 82 -8.32 -12.17 7.14
N THR A 83 -7.18 -11.66 6.72
CA THR A 83 -5.95 -11.76 7.51
C THR A 83 -5.10 -10.50 7.51
N ASP A 84 -4.52 -10.19 8.67
CA ASP A 84 -3.55 -9.13 8.88
C ASP A 84 -2.66 -9.48 10.09
N ASN A 85 -1.69 -8.61 10.38
CA ASN A 85 -0.87 -8.72 11.59
C ASN A 85 -1.75 -8.84 12.86
N PRO A 86 -1.30 -9.58 13.90
CA PRO A 86 -2.11 -9.85 15.09
C PRO A 86 -2.66 -8.60 15.77
N THR A 87 -1.85 -7.53 15.88
CA THR A 87 -2.26 -6.27 16.50
C THR A 87 -3.49 -5.66 15.80
N SER A 88 -3.48 -5.62 14.46
CA SER A 88 -4.61 -5.09 13.69
C SER A 88 -5.82 -6.02 13.76
N VAL A 89 -5.64 -7.35 13.75
CA VAL A 89 -6.75 -8.31 13.88
C VAL A 89 -7.49 -8.14 15.21
N TYR A 90 -6.78 -8.05 16.33
CA TYR A 90 -7.43 -7.91 17.65
C TYR A 90 -8.19 -6.59 17.81
N ASN A 91 -7.79 -5.55 17.07
CA ASN A 91 -8.39 -4.22 17.14
C ASN A 91 -9.32 -3.92 15.97
N ALA A 92 -9.56 -4.90 15.08
CA ALA A 92 -10.37 -4.73 13.87
C ALA A 92 -11.83 -4.34 14.20
N VAL A 93 -12.35 -4.85 15.32
CA VAL A 93 -13.70 -4.55 15.83
C VAL A 93 -13.94 -3.06 16.04
N ASN A 94 -12.91 -2.30 16.42
CA ASN A 94 -13.01 -0.85 16.65
C ASN A 94 -13.29 -0.06 15.36
N ARG A 95 -13.19 -0.71 14.19
CA ARG A 95 -13.48 -0.15 12.87
C ARG A 95 -14.66 -0.83 12.19
N GLY A 96 -15.41 -1.64 12.94
CA GLY A 96 -16.54 -2.39 12.41
C GLY A 96 -16.16 -3.62 11.59
N TYR A 97 -14.89 -4.04 11.54
CA TYR A 97 -14.52 -5.33 10.98
C TYR A 97 -14.73 -6.42 12.03
N THR A 98 -15.74 -7.25 11.80
CA THR A 98 -16.07 -8.42 12.60
C THR A 98 -16.39 -9.57 11.65
N GLU A 99 -16.39 -10.80 12.15
CA GLU A 99 -16.78 -11.94 11.33
C GLU A 99 -18.19 -11.79 10.73
N TYR A 100 -19.10 -11.16 11.49
CA TYR A 100 -20.48 -10.92 11.06
C TYR A 100 -20.59 -9.84 9.99
N THR A 101 -19.89 -8.71 10.15
CA THR A 101 -19.95 -7.58 9.21
C THR A 101 -19.20 -7.90 7.93
N CYS A 102 -17.99 -8.44 8.02
CA CYS A 102 -17.21 -8.91 6.87
C CYS A 102 -17.84 -10.14 6.20
N GLY A 103 -18.56 -10.95 6.98
CA GLY A 103 -19.16 -12.19 6.49
C GLY A 103 -18.17 -13.35 6.39
N CYS A 104 -16.98 -13.30 7.01
CA CYS A 104 -16.02 -14.39 7.07
C CYS A 104 -15.08 -14.27 8.29
N PRO A 105 -14.38 -15.35 8.71
CA PRO A 105 -13.44 -15.29 9.81
C PRO A 105 -12.33 -14.25 9.63
N ILE A 106 -11.85 -13.67 10.73
CA ILE A 106 -10.67 -12.78 10.75
C ILE A 106 -9.55 -13.47 11.52
N ILE A 107 -8.47 -13.83 10.83
CA ILE A 107 -7.41 -14.70 11.35
C ILE A 107 -6.08 -13.94 11.42
N PRO A 108 -5.37 -13.93 12.57
CA PRO A 108 -4.01 -13.40 12.66
C PRO A 108 -3.06 -14.13 11.71
N ILE A 109 -2.41 -13.39 10.80
CA ILE A 109 -1.67 -13.96 9.68
C ILE A 109 -0.50 -14.87 10.11
N SER A 110 0.13 -14.51 11.23
CA SER A 110 1.26 -15.21 11.85
C SER A 110 0.87 -15.86 13.17
N GLY A 111 -0.43 -16.15 13.37
CA GLY A 111 -0.96 -16.75 14.58
C GLY A 111 -0.93 -15.83 15.80
N VAL A 112 -1.47 -16.31 16.92
CA VAL A 112 -1.78 -15.46 18.09
C VAL A 112 -0.53 -14.78 18.69
N LYS A 113 0.59 -15.52 18.70
CA LYS A 113 1.87 -15.07 19.25
C LYS A 113 2.83 -14.50 18.20
N ASP A 114 2.35 -14.21 16.98
CA ASP A 114 3.18 -13.71 15.88
C ASP A 114 4.37 -14.63 15.53
N GLY A 115 4.17 -15.94 15.68
CA GLY A 115 5.22 -16.97 15.59
C GLY A 115 4.90 -18.13 14.66
N TYR A 116 3.71 -18.16 14.06
CA TYR A 116 3.37 -19.13 13.01
C TYR A 116 3.92 -18.61 11.68
N VAL A 117 5.15 -19.03 11.38
CA VAL A 117 5.95 -18.51 10.27
C VAL A 117 6.74 -19.60 9.57
N LYS A 118 7.10 -19.33 8.31
CA LYS A 118 8.06 -20.10 7.53
C LYS A 118 9.20 -19.19 7.08
N GLU A 119 10.43 -19.66 7.23
CA GLU A 119 11.59 -18.89 6.81
C GLU A 119 11.77 -18.94 5.29
N LYS A 120 11.97 -17.77 4.68
CA LYS A 120 12.33 -17.59 3.28
C LYS A 120 13.74 -17.02 3.24
N LYS A 121 14.66 -17.68 2.55
CA LYS A 121 16.05 -17.18 2.40
C LYS A 121 16.04 -15.99 1.46
N ILE A 122 16.71 -14.91 1.86
CA ILE A 122 16.87 -13.69 1.08
C ILE A 122 18.37 -13.42 0.95
N ASP A 123 18.78 -12.84 -0.16
CA ASP A 123 20.14 -12.34 -0.34
C ASP A 123 20.05 -10.89 -0.81
N PHE A 124 19.86 -9.97 0.15
CA PHE A 124 19.74 -8.55 -0.13
C PHE A 124 20.29 -7.72 1.03
N LEU A 125 21.37 -6.98 0.76
CA LEU A 125 22.06 -6.13 1.73
C LEU A 125 22.41 -6.91 3.02
N ASN A 126 21.89 -6.48 4.16
CA ASN A 126 22.08 -7.11 5.47
C ASN A 126 20.91 -8.03 5.88
N VAL A 127 20.07 -8.46 4.92
CA VAL A 127 18.92 -9.34 5.15
C VAL A 127 19.17 -10.70 4.49
N ASP A 128 19.29 -11.72 5.33
CA ASP A 128 19.58 -13.12 5.00
C ASP A 128 18.34 -14.01 4.93
N SER A 129 17.27 -13.60 5.61
CA SER A 129 16.00 -14.33 5.64
C SER A 129 14.83 -13.48 6.09
N LEU A 130 13.62 -13.89 5.74
CA LEU A 130 12.38 -13.31 6.23
C LEU A 130 11.47 -14.40 6.80
N SER A 131 10.82 -14.14 7.93
CA SER A 131 9.83 -15.06 8.51
C SER A 131 8.45 -14.73 7.98
N MET A 132 8.10 -15.37 6.87
CA MET A 132 6.81 -15.20 6.18
C MET A 132 5.69 -15.86 6.98
N ALA A 133 4.53 -15.22 7.01
CA ALA A 133 3.41 -15.61 7.85
C ALA A 133 2.73 -16.90 7.33
N GLY A 134 2.53 -17.87 8.23
CA GLY A 134 2.07 -19.20 7.85
C GLY A 134 0.65 -19.23 7.28
N ALA A 135 -0.24 -18.32 7.66
CA ALA A 135 -1.61 -18.32 7.13
C ALA A 135 -1.67 -18.05 5.62
N LEU A 136 -0.64 -17.41 5.04
CA LEU A 136 -0.52 -17.27 3.59
C LEU A 136 -0.01 -18.56 2.94
N GLU A 137 0.84 -19.34 3.61
CA GLU A 137 1.31 -20.63 3.07
C GLU A 137 0.22 -21.70 3.08
N ASP A 138 -0.71 -21.62 4.04
CA ASP A 138 -1.83 -22.55 4.18
C ASP A 138 -3.02 -22.22 3.26
N ALA A 139 -2.98 -21.09 2.55
CA ALA A 139 -4.06 -20.64 1.68
C ALA A 139 -3.88 -21.12 0.24
N ASP A 140 -4.98 -21.48 -0.42
CA ASP A 140 -4.98 -21.94 -1.81
C ASP A 140 -5.05 -20.76 -2.81
N VAL A 141 -5.71 -19.66 -2.41
CA VAL A 141 -5.96 -18.48 -3.23
C VAL A 141 -5.60 -17.23 -2.43
N LEU A 142 -4.95 -16.26 -3.08
CA LEU A 142 -4.64 -14.96 -2.51
C LEU A 142 -5.53 -13.87 -3.14
N VAL A 143 -6.22 -13.13 -2.29
CA VAL A 143 -6.92 -11.90 -2.66
C VAL A 143 -6.30 -10.76 -1.87
N ASP A 144 -5.64 -9.83 -2.56
CA ASP A 144 -4.99 -8.69 -1.93
C ASP A 144 -5.87 -7.44 -2.06
N LEU A 145 -6.44 -6.97 -0.94
CA LEU A 145 -7.25 -5.75 -0.90
C LEU A 145 -6.45 -4.63 -0.24
N SER A 146 -6.10 -3.63 -1.03
CA SER A 146 -5.25 -2.53 -0.60
C SER A 146 -5.97 -1.19 -0.65
N HIS A 147 -5.82 -0.42 0.43
CA HIS A 147 -6.13 1.00 0.45
C HIS A 147 -4.87 1.77 0.02
N VAL A 148 -4.98 2.54 -1.06
CA VAL A 148 -3.86 3.25 -1.70
C VAL A 148 -3.62 4.61 -1.05
N LYS A 149 -2.35 4.94 -0.82
CA LYS A 149 -1.94 6.08 0.02
C LYS A 149 -0.46 6.40 -0.12
N GLY A 150 -0.06 7.55 0.43
CA GLY A 150 1.35 7.91 0.55
C GLY A 150 2.09 7.14 1.65
N HIS A 151 3.42 7.18 1.58
CA HIS A 151 4.30 6.63 2.60
C HIS A 151 5.59 7.44 2.72
N GLY A 152 5.95 7.80 3.96
CA GLY A 152 7.07 8.69 4.21
C GLY A 152 8.41 8.17 3.70
N ALA A 153 8.65 6.86 3.63
CA ALA A 153 9.96 6.32 3.22
C ALA A 153 10.06 5.93 1.74
N CYS A 154 8.95 5.60 1.09
CA CYS A 154 8.92 5.05 -0.29
C CYS A 154 7.94 5.78 -1.21
N GLY A 155 7.39 6.92 -0.79
CA GLY A 155 6.41 7.67 -1.56
C GLY A 155 5.01 7.07 -1.50
N PHE A 156 4.86 5.76 -1.75
CA PHE A 156 3.58 5.11 -2.01
C PHE A 156 3.38 3.82 -1.21
N GLY A 157 2.12 3.43 -1.02
CA GLY A 157 1.73 2.11 -0.55
C GLY A 157 0.43 1.62 -1.18
N GLY A 158 0.50 0.47 -1.85
CA GLY A 158 -0.64 -0.28 -2.39
C GLY A 158 -0.44 -1.79 -2.19
N ALA A 159 -0.77 -2.58 -3.21
CA ALA A 159 -0.70 -4.04 -3.22
C ALA A 159 0.66 -4.59 -2.78
N ILE A 160 1.76 -4.09 -3.38
CA ILE A 160 3.10 -4.59 -3.05
C ILE A 160 3.42 -4.37 -1.58
N LYS A 161 3.08 -3.19 -1.04
CA LYS A 161 3.32 -2.88 0.38
C LYS A 161 2.45 -3.74 1.30
N ASN A 162 1.21 -4.04 0.92
CA ASN A 162 0.31 -4.84 1.75
C ASN A 162 0.83 -6.27 1.91
N LEU A 163 1.35 -6.87 0.84
CA LEU A 163 2.05 -8.16 0.90
C LEU A 163 3.41 -8.06 1.60
N ALA A 164 4.25 -7.11 1.19
CA ALA A 164 5.62 -6.98 1.68
C ALA A 164 5.71 -6.71 3.20
N LEU A 165 4.80 -5.90 3.75
CA LEU A 165 4.83 -5.57 5.18
C LEU A 165 3.79 -6.33 5.99
N GLY A 166 2.70 -6.75 5.36
CA GLY A 166 1.61 -7.46 6.02
C GLY A 166 1.72 -8.98 5.94
N GLY A 167 2.53 -9.52 5.02
CA GLY A 167 2.75 -10.96 4.81
C GLY A 167 3.78 -11.60 5.75
N TYR A 168 4.31 -10.86 6.72
CA TYR A 168 5.43 -11.28 7.56
C TYR A 168 5.16 -11.01 9.04
N SER A 169 5.88 -11.74 9.89
CA SER A 169 5.86 -11.47 11.34
C SER A 169 6.31 -10.04 11.68
N GLY A 170 5.83 -9.51 12.80
CA GLY A 170 6.17 -8.19 13.30
C GLY A 170 7.68 -7.96 13.45
N PRO A 171 8.46 -8.88 14.05
CA PRO A 171 9.92 -8.75 14.11
C PRO A 171 10.58 -8.65 12.73
N THR A 172 10.15 -9.46 11.76
CA THR A 172 10.67 -9.42 10.39
C THR A 172 10.35 -8.08 9.72
N ARG A 173 9.09 -7.66 9.80
CA ARG A 173 8.62 -6.37 9.28
C ARG A 173 9.47 -5.21 9.81
N TRP A 174 9.65 -5.11 11.13
CA TRP A 174 10.26 -3.93 11.75
C TRP A 174 11.79 -3.97 11.79
N LYS A 175 12.40 -5.14 12.02
CA LYS A 175 13.85 -5.25 12.21
C LYS A 175 14.60 -5.56 10.93
N LYS A 176 14.00 -6.34 10.01
CA LYS A 176 14.63 -6.72 8.74
C LYS A 176 14.17 -5.80 7.61
N ILE A 177 12.88 -5.83 7.27
CA ILE A 177 12.35 -5.09 6.10
C ILE A 177 12.51 -3.58 6.26
N HIS A 178 12.08 -2.97 7.38
CA HIS A 178 12.35 -1.54 7.63
C HIS A 178 13.83 -1.27 7.94
N GLY A 179 14.56 -2.30 8.40
CA GLY A 179 15.97 -2.22 8.78
C GLY A 179 16.91 -1.92 7.62
N VAL A 180 16.55 -2.31 6.39
CA VAL A 180 17.37 -2.08 5.18
C VAL A 180 17.64 -0.61 4.89
N ASN A 181 16.77 0.30 5.36
CA ASN A 181 17.00 1.76 5.27
C ASN A 181 18.33 2.18 5.90
N TYR A 182 18.87 1.39 6.83
CA TYR A 182 20.11 1.67 7.55
C TYR A 182 21.31 0.84 7.06
N ALA A 183 21.19 0.21 5.89
CA ALA A 183 22.27 -0.60 5.30
C ALA A 183 23.39 0.26 4.67
N TYR A 184 23.09 1.51 4.32
CA TYR A 184 24.04 2.43 3.70
C TYR A 184 24.53 3.48 4.70
N ASP A 185 25.80 3.85 4.58
CA ASP A 185 26.38 4.91 5.38
C ASP A 185 25.86 6.27 4.93
N MET A 186 25.18 6.94 5.86
CA MET A 186 24.66 8.30 5.64
C MET A 186 25.62 9.40 6.12
N TYR A 187 26.80 9.03 6.63
CA TYR A 187 27.82 9.96 7.09
C TYR A 187 29.23 9.39 6.91
N ASP A 188 30.23 10.24 7.08
CA ASP A 188 31.65 9.89 7.18
C ASP A 188 32.08 10.00 8.65
N PRO A 189 32.42 8.88 9.34
CA PRO A 189 32.73 8.89 10.76
C PRO A 189 34.00 9.69 11.09
N ASP A 190 34.95 9.80 10.16
CA ASP A 190 36.19 10.53 10.40
C ASP A 190 35.99 12.05 10.35
N LYS A 191 34.90 12.49 9.72
CA LYS A 191 34.58 13.91 9.52
C LYS A 191 33.44 14.40 10.39
N LEU A 192 32.61 13.52 10.91
CA LEU A 192 31.47 13.88 11.72
C LEU A 192 31.90 14.17 13.16
N THR A 193 32.16 15.42 13.53
CA THR A 193 32.42 15.74 14.94
C THR A 193 31.14 15.65 15.79
N PRO A 194 31.23 15.38 17.11
CA PRO A 194 30.08 15.40 18.00
C PRO A 194 29.30 16.73 17.97
N GLU A 195 29.99 17.86 17.83
CA GLU A 195 29.39 19.19 17.74
C GLU A 195 28.59 19.34 16.44
N LEU A 196 29.14 18.87 15.32
CA LEU A 196 28.44 18.87 14.04
C LEU A 196 27.22 17.95 14.09
N ALA A 197 27.34 16.75 14.66
CA ALA A 197 26.23 15.83 14.82
C ALA A 197 25.09 16.42 15.67
N LYS A 198 25.42 17.06 16.80
CA LYS A 198 24.45 17.76 17.66
C LYS A 198 23.75 18.89 16.91
N LYS A 199 24.50 19.67 16.14
CA LYS A 199 23.95 20.75 15.30
C LYS A 199 23.01 20.23 14.22
N LEU A 200 23.40 19.16 13.52
CA LEU A 200 22.57 18.49 12.51
C LEU A 200 21.23 18.01 13.08
N VAL A 201 21.26 17.39 14.27
CA VAL A 201 20.05 16.95 14.97
C VAL A 201 19.17 18.14 15.37
N ALA A 202 19.77 19.17 15.98
CA ALA A 202 19.04 20.34 16.47
C ALA A 202 18.38 21.16 15.35
N GLU A 203 19.03 21.28 14.19
CA GLU A 203 18.53 22.09 13.07
C GLU A 203 17.67 21.30 12.07
N CYS A 204 17.47 19.99 12.25
CA CYS A 204 16.62 19.21 11.36
C CYS A 204 15.14 19.62 11.52
N PRO A 205 14.49 20.24 10.52
CA PRO A 205 13.14 20.80 10.67
C PRO A 205 12.03 19.77 10.80
N TYR A 206 12.36 18.49 10.59
CA TYR A 206 11.49 17.31 10.66
C TYR A 206 11.86 16.36 11.79
N HIS A 207 12.88 16.67 12.59
CA HIS A 207 13.40 15.76 13.62
C HIS A 207 13.79 14.38 13.07
N ALA A 208 14.16 14.31 11.79
CA ALA A 208 14.51 13.08 11.10
C ALA A 208 15.93 12.60 11.42
N LEU A 209 16.73 13.35 12.18
CA LEU A 209 18.09 13.00 12.56
C LEU A 209 18.17 12.69 14.05
N SER A 210 18.93 11.65 14.41
CA SER A 210 19.26 11.31 15.80
C SER A 210 20.74 10.95 15.92
N TYR A 211 21.35 11.31 17.04
CA TYR A 211 22.76 11.06 17.30
C TYR A 211 22.95 10.32 18.62
N ASN A 212 23.67 9.20 18.59
CA ASN A 212 24.10 8.48 19.77
C ASN A 212 25.57 8.82 20.05
N GLU A 213 25.82 9.57 21.13
CA GLU A 213 27.16 10.04 21.51
C GLU A 213 28.10 8.87 21.86
N GLU A 214 27.62 7.91 22.64
CA GLU A 214 28.43 6.77 23.11
C GLU A 214 28.98 5.92 21.96
N LYS A 215 28.18 5.71 20.92
CA LYS A 215 28.52 4.90 19.73
C LYS A 215 29.03 5.75 18.58
N HIS A 216 29.11 7.07 18.75
CA HIS A 216 29.42 8.02 17.71
C HIS A 216 28.61 7.76 16.42
N LYS A 217 27.29 7.56 16.57
CA LYS A 217 26.41 7.10 15.49
C LYS A 217 25.28 8.08 15.17
N LEU A 218 25.34 8.67 13.97
CA LEU A 218 24.25 9.45 13.40
C LEU A 218 23.28 8.54 12.63
N ARG A 219 21.97 8.78 12.78
CA ARG A 219 20.91 8.06 12.06
C ARG A 219 19.91 9.03 11.45
N ARG A 220 19.38 8.66 10.30
CA ARG A 220 18.31 9.36 9.57
C ARG A 220 17.08 8.47 9.54
N ASN A 221 15.96 8.98 10.02
CA ASN A 221 14.68 8.41 9.73
C ASN A 221 14.27 8.78 8.30
N TYR A 222 14.26 7.81 7.40
CA TYR A 222 13.89 8.00 6.00
C TYR A 222 12.40 8.30 5.82
N HIS A 223 11.56 7.85 6.75
CA HIS A 223 10.14 8.17 6.75
C HIS A 223 9.91 9.68 6.93
N ASP A 224 10.66 10.31 7.83
CA ASP A 224 10.46 11.71 8.21
C ASP A 224 11.37 12.67 7.44
N CYS A 225 12.41 12.18 6.75
CA CYS A 225 13.33 13.02 5.99
C CYS A 225 12.73 13.46 4.65
N HIS A 226 12.24 14.69 4.51
CA HIS A 226 11.74 15.24 3.24
C HIS A 226 12.82 15.75 2.28
N GLN A 227 14.09 15.46 2.55
CA GLN A 227 15.22 15.84 1.67
C GLN A 227 15.33 17.35 1.41
N CYS A 228 15.06 18.17 2.43
CA CYS A 228 15.20 19.63 2.38
C CYS A 228 16.63 20.16 2.17
N MET A 229 17.63 19.27 2.08
CA MET A 229 19.05 19.58 1.94
C MET A 229 19.69 20.44 3.05
N ARG A 230 18.94 20.86 4.08
CA ARG A 230 19.45 21.61 5.23
C ARG A 230 20.67 20.96 5.91
N CYS A 231 20.69 19.62 5.97
CA CYS A 231 21.83 18.88 6.52
C CYS A 231 23.13 19.05 5.71
N LEU A 232 23.04 19.22 4.39
CA LEU A 232 24.18 19.53 3.53
C LEU A 232 24.64 20.99 3.69
N GLU A 233 23.70 21.92 3.90
CA GLU A 233 24.03 23.32 4.20
C GLU A 233 24.82 23.44 5.50
N ILE A 234 24.44 22.68 6.53
CA ILE A 234 25.14 22.64 7.83
C ILE A 234 26.51 21.96 7.71
N ASP A 235 26.62 20.94 6.86
CA ASP A 235 27.89 20.25 6.57
C ASP A 235 28.92 21.16 5.88
N GLN A 236 28.46 22.22 5.19
CA GLN A 236 29.31 23.23 4.54
C GLN A 236 30.38 22.64 3.59
N GLY A 237 30.09 21.49 2.99
CA GLY A 237 31.00 20.82 2.04
C GLY A 237 32.13 20.04 2.71
N LEU A 238 32.10 19.82 4.02
CA LEU A 238 33.03 18.94 4.73
C LEU A 238 32.96 17.50 4.19
N GLY A 239 31.78 17.10 3.71
CA GLY A 239 31.49 15.75 3.26
C GLY A 239 31.28 14.78 4.42
N ALA A 240 30.92 15.27 5.61
CA ALA A 240 30.55 14.44 6.75
C ALA A 240 29.13 13.87 6.58
N VAL A 241 28.21 14.58 5.93
CA VAL A 241 26.85 14.10 5.65
C VAL A 241 26.74 13.56 4.21
N LYS A 242 26.12 12.39 4.06
CA LYS A 242 25.86 11.74 2.77
C LYS A 242 24.35 11.61 2.50
N LEU A 243 23.97 11.67 1.22
CA LEU A 243 22.63 11.33 0.74
C LEU A 243 22.73 10.31 -0.41
N PRO A 244 23.19 9.08 -0.14
CA PRO A 244 23.18 8.03 -1.14
C PRO A 244 21.75 7.79 -1.62
N ARG A 245 21.53 7.77 -2.94
CA ARG A 245 20.20 7.57 -3.55
C ARG A 245 19.68 6.16 -3.24
N GLU A 246 20.60 5.19 -3.24
CA GLU A 246 20.38 3.78 -2.96
C GLU A 246 19.78 3.57 -1.57
N ALA A 247 20.09 4.43 -0.60
CA ALA A 247 19.48 4.34 0.73
C ALA A 247 17.98 4.69 0.74
N TYR A 248 17.51 5.47 -0.23
CA TYR A 248 16.08 5.81 -0.38
C TYR A 248 15.34 4.77 -1.24
N SER A 249 16.03 4.01 -2.10
CA SER A 249 15.43 2.91 -2.87
C SER A 249 15.46 1.56 -2.14
N ALA A 250 16.41 1.33 -1.22
CA ALA A 250 16.62 0.04 -0.54
C ALA A 250 15.35 -0.55 0.09
N PHE A 251 14.50 0.30 0.68
CA PHE A 251 13.22 -0.15 1.25
C PHE A 251 12.22 -0.59 0.18
N GLN A 252 12.20 0.09 -0.97
CA GLN A 252 11.35 -0.28 -2.11
C GLN A 252 11.82 -1.58 -2.75
N GLU A 253 13.13 -1.75 -2.92
CA GLU A 253 13.72 -3.00 -3.41
C GLU A 253 13.40 -4.19 -2.49
N MET A 254 13.60 -4.01 -1.17
CA MET A 254 13.24 -5.03 -0.19
C MET A 254 11.73 -5.32 -0.17
N MET A 255 10.87 -4.32 -0.39
CA MET A 255 9.42 -4.55 -0.51
C MET A 255 9.08 -5.38 -1.75
N ALA A 256 9.67 -5.10 -2.92
CA ALA A 256 9.46 -5.89 -4.12
C ALA A 256 9.92 -7.35 -3.91
N ILE A 257 11.10 -7.55 -3.31
CA ILE A 257 11.62 -8.87 -2.96
C ILE A 257 10.67 -9.61 -2.01
N ALA A 258 10.21 -8.96 -0.94
CA ALA A 258 9.32 -9.55 0.03
C ALA A 258 7.95 -9.91 -0.58
N ALA A 259 7.33 -9.00 -1.33
CA ALA A 259 6.07 -9.32 -2.02
C ALA A 259 6.25 -10.48 -3.02
N ASN A 260 7.35 -10.54 -3.75
CA ASN A 260 7.63 -11.65 -4.67
C ASN A 260 7.74 -13.00 -3.93
N GLU A 261 8.37 -13.05 -2.76
CA GLU A 261 8.43 -14.28 -1.97
C GLU A 261 7.05 -14.76 -1.48
N VAL A 262 6.13 -13.83 -1.19
CA VAL A 262 4.72 -14.18 -0.92
C VAL A 262 4.07 -14.75 -2.18
N LEU A 263 4.20 -14.08 -3.32
CA LEU A 263 3.56 -14.51 -4.57
C LEU A 263 4.04 -15.87 -5.06
N LYS A 264 5.33 -16.22 -4.84
CA LYS A 264 5.89 -17.54 -5.16
C LYS A 264 5.23 -18.70 -4.40
N SER A 265 4.51 -18.42 -3.32
CA SER A 265 3.79 -19.45 -2.56
C SER A 265 2.40 -19.75 -3.10
N PHE A 266 1.95 -19.02 -4.12
CA PHE A 266 0.65 -19.21 -4.77
C PHE A 266 0.84 -19.57 -6.24
N ASP A 267 -0.13 -20.30 -6.79
CA ASP A 267 -0.28 -20.39 -8.25
C ASP A 267 -0.66 -19.02 -8.79
N LYS A 268 0.00 -18.56 -9.86
CA LYS A 268 -0.29 -17.27 -10.49
C LYS A 268 -1.74 -17.17 -10.95
N GLU A 269 -2.35 -18.29 -11.31
CA GLU A 269 -3.76 -18.37 -11.72
C GLU A 269 -4.72 -18.36 -10.52
N LYS A 270 -4.23 -18.24 -9.28
CA LYS A 270 -5.01 -18.19 -8.03
C LYS A 270 -4.78 -16.90 -7.24
N VAL A 271 -4.37 -15.82 -7.91
CA VAL A 271 -4.12 -14.53 -7.27
C VAL A 271 -4.82 -13.40 -8.01
N PHE A 272 -5.49 -12.51 -7.27
CA PHE A 272 -5.87 -11.21 -7.80
C PHE A 272 -5.72 -10.10 -6.74
N PHE A 273 -5.64 -8.88 -7.24
CA PHE A 273 -5.40 -7.66 -6.48
C PHE A 273 -6.56 -6.68 -6.70
N MET A 274 -6.94 -5.96 -5.65
CA MET A 274 -7.82 -4.80 -5.76
C MET A 274 -7.27 -3.63 -4.96
N ASN A 275 -7.09 -2.50 -5.65
CA ASN A 275 -6.63 -1.25 -5.06
C ASN A 275 -7.81 -0.28 -4.95
N PHE A 276 -8.12 0.16 -3.74
CA PHE A 276 -9.09 1.21 -3.45
C PHE A 276 -8.36 2.55 -3.37
N LEU A 277 -8.66 3.44 -4.30
CA LEU A 277 -8.14 4.79 -4.41
C LEU A 277 -9.19 5.75 -3.85
N LEU A 278 -9.44 5.61 -2.54
CA LEU A 278 -10.33 6.43 -1.72
C LEU A 278 -9.50 7.02 -0.59
N ASP A 279 -9.91 8.13 0.01
CA ASP A 279 -9.28 8.72 1.20
C ASP A 279 -7.74 8.77 1.12
N ILE A 280 -7.18 9.18 -0.03
CA ILE A 280 -5.74 9.05 -0.30
C ILE A 280 -4.96 10.08 0.53
N THR A 281 -4.34 9.64 1.62
CA THR A 281 -3.63 10.47 2.58
C THR A 281 -2.13 10.58 2.33
N THR A 282 -1.48 11.56 2.97
CA THR A 282 -0.03 11.74 2.87
C THR A 282 0.77 10.57 3.45
N TYR A 283 0.40 10.07 4.61
CA TYR A 283 1.07 8.95 5.23
C TYR A 283 0.16 7.76 5.38
N CYS A 284 0.76 6.60 5.68
CA CYS A 284 0.03 5.37 5.73
C CYS A 284 -0.76 5.14 7.02
N ASP A 285 -1.89 4.42 6.92
CA ASP A 285 -2.76 4.06 8.06
C ASP A 285 -2.03 3.28 9.18
N CYS A 286 -0.84 2.73 8.92
CA CYS A 286 -0.04 2.09 9.96
C CYS A 286 0.48 3.09 11.02
N LEU A 287 0.46 4.40 10.74
CA LEU A 287 0.67 5.42 11.77
C LEU A 287 -0.46 5.46 12.80
N GLY A 288 -1.63 4.96 12.41
CA GLY A 288 -2.78 4.83 13.27
C GLY A 288 -3.45 6.15 13.64
N MET A 289 -3.46 7.09 12.70
CA MET A 289 -4.14 8.38 12.81
C MET A 289 -4.93 8.68 11.54
N GLY A 290 -6.09 9.31 11.68
CA GLY A 290 -6.82 9.90 10.55
C GLY A 290 -6.08 11.13 10.01
N GLN A 291 -6.15 11.32 8.70
CA GLN A 291 -5.44 12.39 7.99
C GLN A 291 -6.36 13.00 6.92
N PRO A 292 -6.16 14.29 6.57
CA PRO A 292 -6.85 14.85 5.42
C PRO A 292 -6.41 14.14 4.13
N PRO A 293 -7.34 13.81 3.21
CA PRO A 293 -6.97 13.29 1.90
C PRO A 293 -6.28 14.39 1.10
N ILE A 294 -5.16 14.07 0.46
CA ILE A 294 -4.38 14.99 -0.37
C ILE A 294 -4.55 14.76 -1.87
N VAL A 295 -5.34 13.75 -2.26
CA VAL A 295 -5.79 13.46 -3.63
C VAL A 295 -7.28 13.13 -3.52
N ASN A 296 -8.10 13.50 -4.51
CA ASN A 296 -9.52 13.16 -4.48
C ASN A 296 -9.70 11.64 -4.61
N ASP A 297 -10.86 11.15 -4.19
CA ASP A 297 -11.26 9.78 -4.48
C ASP A 297 -11.33 9.56 -5.99
N ILE A 298 -10.70 8.49 -6.47
CA ILE A 298 -10.62 8.15 -7.89
C ILE A 298 -11.52 6.94 -8.19
N GLY A 299 -11.44 5.90 -7.36
CA GLY A 299 -12.25 4.70 -7.55
C GLY A 299 -11.61 3.41 -7.05
N VAL A 300 -11.87 2.32 -7.75
CA VAL A 300 -11.33 0.98 -7.46
C VAL A 300 -10.67 0.42 -8.72
N LEU A 301 -9.53 -0.24 -8.54
CA LEU A 301 -8.85 -0.99 -9.59
C LEU A 301 -8.86 -2.48 -9.24
N GLY A 302 -8.85 -3.33 -10.27
CA GLY A 302 -8.73 -4.77 -10.15
C GLY A 302 -7.83 -5.35 -11.23
N SER A 303 -6.92 -6.27 -10.87
CA SER A 303 -6.08 -6.98 -11.83
C SER A 303 -5.57 -8.31 -11.25
N THR A 304 -5.13 -9.21 -12.12
CA THR A 304 -4.34 -10.40 -11.77
C THR A 304 -2.83 -10.13 -11.82
N ASP A 305 -2.41 -8.94 -12.26
CA ASP A 305 -1.01 -8.51 -12.33
C ASP A 305 -0.73 -7.40 -11.30
N ILE A 306 0.18 -7.69 -10.36
CA ILE A 306 0.50 -6.78 -9.24
C ILE A 306 1.26 -5.52 -9.72
N ILE A 307 2.05 -5.62 -10.78
CA ILE A 307 2.83 -4.51 -11.32
C ILE A 307 1.90 -3.59 -12.10
N ALA A 308 0.97 -4.15 -12.88
CA ALA A 308 0.00 -3.39 -13.64
C ALA A 308 -0.95 -2.58 -12.75
N ILE A 309 -1.50 -3.19 -11.69
CA ILE A 309 -2.43 -2.50 -10.79
C ILE A 309 -1.76 -1.37 -10.00
N GLU A 310 -0.50 -1.57 -9.57
CA GLU A 310 0.32 -0.55 -8.91
C GLU A 310 0.60 0.61 -9.88
N THR A 311 1.07 0.30 -11.10
CA THR A 311 1.35 1.30 -12.13
C THR A 311 0.10 2.13 -12.45
N ALA A 312 -1.03 1.46 -12.70
CA ALA A 312 -2.31 2.13 -12.96
C ALA A 312 -2.77 3.00 -11.78
N SER A 313 -2.52 2.56 -10.53
CA SER A 313 -2.85 3.36 -9.35
C SER A 313 -2.04 4.66 -9.31
N LEU A 314 -0.72 4.57 -9.55
CA LEU A 314 0.18 5.72 -9.58
C LEU A 314 -0.16 6.68 -10.73
N ASP A 315 -0.44 6.16 -11.92
CA ASP A 315 -0.77 6.97 -13.09
C ASP A 315 -2.07 7.74 -12.90
N LEU A 316 -3.09 7.10 -12.31
CA LEU A 316 -4.36 7.77 -11.99
C LEU A 316 -4.18 8.84 -10.91
N ILE A 317 -3.38 8.58 -9.87
CA ILE A 317 -3.06 9.59 -8.84
C ILE A 317 -2.29 10.76 -9.44
N LYS A 318 -1.31 10.48 -10.30
CA LYS A 318 -0.56 11.51 -11.02
C LYS A 318 -1.47 12.39 -11.87
N LYS A 319 -2.44 11.77 -12.56
CA LYS A 319 -3.44 12.48 -13.37
C LYS A 319 -4.39 13.31 -12.52
N GLU A 320 -4.82 12.82 -11.36
CA GLU A 320 -5.74 13.52 -10.45
C GLU A 320 -5.07 14.74 -9.78
N GLY A 321 -3.82 14.59 -9.36
CA GLY A 321 -3.04 15.67 -8.75
C GLY A 321 -3.32 15.89 -7.26
N LEU A 322 -2.74 16.96 -6.70
CA LEU A 322 -2.80 17.27 -5.28
C LEU A 322 -3.96 18.22 -4.93
N ILE A 323 -4.62 17.93 -3.81
CA ILE A 323 -5.47 18.89 -3.09
C ILE A 323 -4.57 19.73 -2.18
N GLU A 324 -3.95 20.78 -2.72
CA GLU A 324 -2.92 21.56 -2.00
C GLU A 324 -3.38 22.10 -0.65
N LYS A 325 -4.65 22.53 -0.54
CA LYS A 325 -5.23 23.05 0.71
C LYS A 325 -5.32 22.01 1.85
N ASN A 326 -5.28 20.72 1.52
CA ASN A 326 -5.38 19.63 2.48
C ASN A 326 -4.01 19.14 2.97
N ILE A 327 -2.92 19.66 2.39
CA ILE A 327 -1.57 19.24 2.75
C ILE A 327 -1.26 19.72 4.16
N PRO A 328 -0.86 18.81 5.08
CA PRO A 328 -0.62 19.20 6.46
C PRO A 328 0.45 20.28 6.60
N PRO A 329 0.23 21.36 7.39
CA PRO A 329 1.15 22.49 7.49
C PRO A 329 2.56 22.16 8.01
N TYR A 330 2.73 21.01 8.66
CA TYR A 330 4.05 20.54 9.12
C TYR A 330 4.93 20.01 7.98
N ILE A 331 4.38 19.79 6.78
CA ILE A 331 5.14 19.44 5.58
C ILE A 331 5.64 20.73 4.92
N LYS A 332 6.82 21.16 5.36
CA LYS A 332 7.41 22.46 4.99
C LYS A 332 8.06 22.50 3.60
N HIS A 333 8.56 21.37 3.10
CA HIS A 333 9.37 21.28 1.89
C HIS A 333 8.65 20.41 0.86
N ILE A 334 7.63 21.01 0.24
CA ILE A 334 6.86 20.43 -0.85
C ILE A 334 7.25 21.07 -2.18
N ASP A 335 7.36 20.28 -3.24
CA ASP A 335 7.50 20.81 -4.59
C ASP A 335 6.12 21.08 -5.22
N LEU A 336 5.72 22.35 -5.28
CA LEU A 336 4.53 22.79 -6.01
C LEU A 336 4.86 23.41 -7.38
N THR A 337 6.14 23.47 -7.73
CA THR A 337 6.66 24.14 -8.93
C THR A 337 6.86 23.19 -10.10
N THR A 338 6.96 21.88 -9.84
CA THR A 338 7.14 20.84 -10.85
C THR A 338 5.89 19.96 -10.97
N PRO A 339 4.84 20.36 -11.71
CA PRO A 339 3.58 19.63 -11.75
C PRO A 339 3.69 18.23 -12.38
N ASP A 340 4.70 18.00 -13.22
CA ASP A 340 4.93 16.70 -13.88
C ASP A 340 5.49 15.62 -12.93
N LEU A 341 5.99 16.00 -11.75
CA LEU A 341 6.38 15.05 -10.72
C LEU A 341 5.16 14.42 -10.08
N HIS A 342 5.25 13.13 -9.73
CA HIS A 342 4.18 12.44 -9.04
C HIS A 342 3.83 13.16 -7.71
N PRO A 343 2.54 13.30 -7.35
CA PRO A 343 2.08 13.89 -6.09
C PRO A 343 2.89 13.45 -4.85
N PHE A 344 3.11 12.15 -4.67
CA PHE A 344 3.90 11.63 -3.56
C PHE A 344 5.39 12.00 -3.58
N THR A 345 6.03 12.10 -4.75
CA THR A 345 7.41 12.61 -4.86
C THR A 345 7.48 14.07 -4.43
N ARG A 346 6.51 14.88 -4.89
CA ARG A 346 6.38 16.29 -4.54
C ARG A 346 6.25 16.49 -3.03
N VAL A 347 5.49 15.63 -2.36
CA VAL A 347 5.22 15.72 -0.90
C VAL A 347 6.35 15.13 -0.05
N HIS A 348 6.94 14.00 -0.45
CA HIS A 348 7.89 13.25 0.40
C HIS A 348 9.36 13.51 0.09
N GLY A 349 9.69 14.04 -1.08
CA GLY A 349 11.05 14.39 -1.49
C GLY A 349 11.49 13.68 -2.78
N PRO A 350 12.47 14.26 -3.51
CA PRO A 350 12.82 13.87 -4.88
C PRO A 350 13.48 12.48 -5.04
N TYR A 351 13.96 11.84 -3.96
CA TYR A 351 14.53 10.47 -4.06
C TYR A 351 13.53 9.39 -3.64
N LYS A 352 12.31 9.78 -3.26
CA LYS A 352 11.23 8.85 -2.91
C LYS A 352 10.25 8.76 -4.08
N ASP A 353 10.79 8.36 -5.22
CA ASP A 353 10.01 8.06 -6.41
C ASP A 353 9.11 6.85 -6.13
N PRO A 354 7.77 7.00 -6.18
CA PRO A 354 6.86 5.90 -5.90
C PRO A 354 6.85 4.81 -6.98
N TYR A 355 7.42 5.07 -8.16
CA TYR A 355 7.52 4.07 -9.24
C TYR A 355 8.70 3.10 -9.06
N GLU A 356 9.63 3.35 -8.14
CA GLU A 356 10.84 2.52 -7.98
C GLU A 356 10.47 1.06 -7.64
N VAL A 357 9.50 0.85 -6.73
CA VAL A 357 9.04 -0.50 -6.36
C VAL A 357 8.46 -1.28 -7.57
N VAL A 358 7.77 -0.58 -8.47
CA VAL A 358 7.20 -1.16 -9.70
C VAL A 358 8.32 -1.58 -10.65
N GLN A 359 9.31 -0.71 -10.85
CA GLN A 359 10.46 -0.98 -11.73
C GLN A 359 11.28 -2.18 -11.24
N VAL A 360 11.47 -2.29 -9.92
CA VAL A 360 12.16 -3.44 -9.32
C VAL A 360 11.31 -4.70 -9.50
N GLY A 361 10.01 -4.64 -9.22
CA GLY A 361 9.12 -5.78 -9.35
C GLY A 361 9.00 -6.32 -10.78
N GLU A 362 8.95 -5.43 -11.78
CA GLU A 362 8.96 -5.82 -13.20
C GLU A 362 10.27 -6.52 -13.58
N LYS A 363 11.43 -6.00 -13.15
CA LYS A 363 12.74 -6.68 -13.34
C LYS A 363 12.79 -8.06 -12.68
N MET A 364 12.02 -8.26 -11.62
CA MET A 364 11.88 -9.53 -10.92
C MET A 364 10.83 -10.47 -11.55
N ASN A 365 10.24 -10.11 -12.69
CA ASN A 365 9.19 -10.84 -13.39
C ASN A 365 7.92 -11.07 -12.55
N MET A 366 7.58 -10.11 -11.68
CA MET A 366 6.34 -10.14 -10.90
C MET A 366 5.11 -9.80 -11.75
N GLY A 367 5.29 -9.18 -12.90
CA GLY A 367 4.24 -8.68 -13.79
C GLY A 367 4.81 -7.67 -14.77
N THR A 368 3.96 -6.86 -15.39
CA THR A 368 4.38 -5.78 -16.30
C THR A 368 3.76 -4.44 -15.97
N SER A 369 4.51 -3.36 -16.19
CA SER A 369 4.00 -1.99 -16.09
C SER A 369 3.18 -1.58 -17.32
N ALA A 370 3.19 -2.38 -18.38
CA ALA A 370 2.38 -2.14 -19.57
C ALA A 370 0.96 -2.67 -19.35
N TYR A 371 -0.02 -1.78 -19.26
CA TYR A 371 -1.41 -2.16 -19.02
C TYR A 371 -2.40 -1.55 -20.01
N GLU A 372 -3.57 -2.17 -20.08
CA GLU A 372 -4.79 -1.64 -20.67
C GLU A 372 -5.80 -1.36 -19.56
N LEU A 373 -6.27 -0.11 -19.46
CA LEU A 373 -7.28 0.29 -18.49
C LEU A 373 -8.67 0.06 -19.08
N ILE A 374 -9.41 -0.88 -18.49
CA ILE A 374 -10.76 -1.25 -18.91
C ILE A 374 -11.75 -0.65 -17.91
N GLU A 375 -12.37 0.46 -18.27
CA GLU A 375 -13.36 1.11 -17.39
C GLU A 375 -14.68 0.32 -17.37
N ILE A 376 -15.15 0.01 -16.16
CA ILE A 376 -16.38 -0.73 -15.90
C ILE A 376 -17.47 0.25 -15.53
N LEU A 377 -18.58 0.22 -16.28
CA LEU A 377 -19.71 1.12 -16.08
C LEU A 377 -19.24 2.57 -16.01
N SER A 378 -18.56 3.02 -17.08
CA SER A 378 -18.08 4.39 -17.16
C SER A 378 -19.25 5.38 -17.03
N ALA A 379 -18.97 6.62 -16.64
CA ALA A 379 -20.02 7.64 -16.59
C ALA A 379 -20.68 7.81 -17.97
N SER A 380 -19.90 7.86 -19.05
CA SER A 380 -20.44 7.94 -20.42
C SER A 380 -21.26 6.71 -20.82
N GLU A 381 -20.85 5.50 -20.43
CA GLU A 381 -21.61 4.28 -20.75
C GLU A 381 -22.95 4.25 -20.00
N THR A 382 -22.91 4.52 -18.69
CA THR A 382 -24.11 4.46 -17.83
C THR A 382 -25.12 5.58 -18.13
N MET A 383 -24.69 6.69 -18.72
CA MET A 383 -25.58 7.75 -19.21
C MET A 383 -26.57 7.25 -20.27
N GLU A 384 -26.15 6.33 -21.12
CA GLU A 384 -26.93 5.82 -22.25
C GLU A 384 -27.79 4.59 -21.89
N MET A 385 -27.65 4.05 -20.68
CA MET A 385 -28.41 2.89 -20.22
C MET A 385 -29.82 3.28 -19.76
N GLU A 386 -30.80 2.41 -19.94
CA GLU A 386 -32.17 2.67 -19.47
C GLU A 386 -32.22 2.78 -17.93
N THR A 387 -32.77 3.89 -17.42
CA THR A 387 -32.96 4.08 -15.98
C THR A 387 -34.14 3.25 -15.49
N PRO A 388 -33.95 2.33 -14.52
CA PRO A 388 -35.07 1.70 -13.84
C PRO A 388 -35.97 2.75 -13.17
N LYS A 389 -37.25 2.43 -12.95
CA LYS A 389 -38.13 3.28 -12.13
C LYS A 389 -37.46 3.48 -10.77
N ARG A 390 -37.34 4.74 -10.36
CA ARG A 390 -36.66 5.15 -9.13
C ARG A 390 -37.31 4.48 -7.93
N THR A 391 -36.54 3.73 -7.15
CA THR A 391 -36.97 3.18 -5.86
C THR A 391 -36.51 4.14 -4.76
N PHE A 392 -37.45 4.72 -4.03
CA PHE A 392 -37.18 5.40 -2.77
C PHE A 392 -37.33 4.40 -1.62
N GLU A 393 -36.82 4.74 -0.45
CA GLU A 393 -37.22 4.06 0.78
C GLU A 393 -38.74 4.22 0.93
N ASP A 394 -39.47 3.14 0.70
CA ASP A 394 -40.93 3.10 0.60
C ASP A 394 -41.58 2.60 1.89
N GLU A 395 -40.98 1.59 2.52
CA GLU A 395 -41.40 1.06 3.81
C GLU A 395 -40.21 0.67 4.70
N PRO A 396 -40.35 0.70 6.04
CA PRO A 396 -39.33 0.17 6.94
C PRO A 396 -39.23 -1.34 6.73
N THR A 397 -38.12 -1.79 6.15
CA THR A 397 -37.82 -3.20 5.98
C THR A 397 -36.58 -3.58 6.80
N PHE A 398 -36.53 -4.81 7.29
CA PHE A 398 -35.34 -5.38 7.94
C PHE A 398 -34.23 -5.77 6.92
N PHE A 399 -34.43 -5.42 5.64
CA PHE A 399 -33.62 -5.79 4.47
C PHE A 399 -33.41 -4.63 3.51
#